data_AF-A0AAW9J6H7-F1
#
_entry.id   AF-A0AAW9J6H7-F1
#
_cell.length_a   1.000
_cell.length_b   1.000
_cell.length_c   1.000
_cell.angle_alpha   90.00
_cell.angle_beta   90.00
_cell.angle_gamma   90.00
#
_symmetry.space_group_name_H-M   'P 1'
#
loop_
_entity.id
_entity.type
_entity.pdbx_description
1 polymer ?
#
loop_
_entity_poly.entity_id
_entity_poly.type
_entity_poly.pdbx_seq_one_letter_code
_entity_poly.pdbx_strand_id
1 'polypeptide(L)'
;IDIDQSPIGRTPRSNPATYTGVFDIIRELFSTTPESKMRGYKPGRFSFNVKGGRCEACSGDGIIKIEMQFLSDVYVPCEVCKGKRYNRETLEVKYKGKSIDDILSMTVEEALKFFENIPRIKNKLETLNDVGLGYIRLGQPSTQLSGGEAQRIKLAFELSKRSTGKTLYILDEPTTGLHIDDVNRLVEILQRLVESGNTVV
;
A
#
# COMPACT_ATOMS: atom_id res chain seq x y z
N ILE A 1 19.77 -4.50 -7.38
CA ILE A 1 18.50 -3.80 -7.10
C ILE A 1 18.86 -2.61 -6.27
N ASP A 2 18.54 -1.42 -6.79
CA ASP A 2 18.79 -0.16 -6.11
C ASP A 2 17.57 0.18 -5.24
N ILE A 3 17.79 0.45 -3.95
CA ILE A 3 16.77 0.80 -2.96
C ILE A 3 17.08 2.21 -2.47
N ASP A 4 16.55 3.18 -3.21
CA ASP A 4 16.72 4.62 -2.96
C ASP A 4 15.46 5.25 -2.34
N GLN A 5 15.60 6.52 -1.94
CA GLN A 5 14.51 7.31 -1.34
C GLN A 5 13.54 7.91 -2.37
N SER A 6 13.67 7.59 -3.65
CA SER A 6 12.75 8.10 -4.66
C SER A 6 11.30 7.64 -4.39
N PRO A 7 10.27 8.44 -4.73
CA PRO A 7 8.89 8.07 -4.45
C PRO A 7 8.47 6.75 -5.12
N ILE A 8 7.72 5.90 -4.42
CA ILE A 8 7.15 4.66 -4.97
C ILE A 8 6.07 4.91 -6.06
N GLY A 9 5.66 6.17 -6.22
CA GLY A 9 4.81 6.63 -7.30
C GLY A 9 4.61 8.13 -7.24
N ARG A 10 4.38 8.74 -8.41
CA ARG A 10 4.21 10.21 -8.54
C ARG A 10 2.74 10.65 -8.51
N THR A 11 1.81 9.72 -8.32
CA THR A 11 0.37 9.99 -8.36
C THR A 11 -0.32 9.43 -7.11
N PRO A 12 -1.50 9.97 -6.73
CA PRO A 12 -2.30 9.45 -5.61
C PRO A 12 -2.83 8.01 -5.80
N ARG A 13 -2.67 7.46 -7.00
CA ARG A 13 -3.04 6.07 -7.36
C ARG A 13 -2.05 5.04 -6.86
N SER A 14 -0.81 5.45 -6.65
CA SER A 14 0.18 4.62 -5.95
C SER A 14 -0.02 4.79 -4.45
N ASN A 15 0.10 3.69 -3.72
CA ASN A 15 0.07 3.63 -2.26
C ASN A 15 0.81 2.35 -1.80
N PRO A 16 1.07 2.17 -0.49
CA PRO A 16 1.75 0.98 0.01
C PRO A 16 1.09 -0.33 -0.42
N ALA A 17 -0.25 -0.37 -0.44
CA ALA A 17 -0.98 -1.59 -0.76
C ALA A 17 -0.89 -1.98 -2.25
N THR A 18 -0.93 -1.00 -3.17
CA THR A 18 -0.77 -1.26 -4.61
C THR A 18 0.67 -1.58 -4.95
N TYR A 19 1.63 -0.87 -4.36
CA TYR A 19 3.06 -1.10 -4.64
C TYR A 19 3.52 -2.50 -4.21
N THR A 20 3.12 -2.94 -3.02
CA THR A 20 3.48 -4.29 -2.52
C THR A 20 2.69 -5.43 -3.17
N GLY A 21 1.66 -5.10 -3.96
CA GLY A 21 0.74 -6.06 -4.57
C GLY A 21 -0.23 -6.73 -3.59
N VAL A 22 -0.25 -6.33 -2.31
CA VAL A 22 -1.21 -6.88 -1.33
C VAL A 22 -2.64 -6.49 -1.69
N PHE A 23 -2.83 -5.32 -2.32
CA PHE A 23 -4.15 -4.85 -2.72
C PHE A 23 -4.83 -5.76 -3.74
N ASP A 24 -4.07 -6.40 -4.62
CA ASP A 24 -4.64 -7.34 -5.61
C ASP A 24 -5.30 -8.54 -4.93
N ILE A 25 -4.64 -9.08 -3.91
CA ILE A 25 -5.14 -10.20 -3.10
C ILE A 25 -6.37 -9.77 -2.30
N ILE A 26 -6.38 -8.55 -1.77
CA ILE A 26 -7.55 -7.99 -1.08
C ILE A 26 -8.73 -7.84 -2.06
N ARG A 27 -8.51 -7.36 -3.29
CA ARG A 27 -9.58 -7.25 -4.30
C ARG A 27 -10.12 -8.60 -4.72
N GLU A 28 -9.26 -9.61 -4.85
CA GLU A 28 -9.67 -11.01 -5.06
C GLU A 28 -10.58 -11.47 -3.93
N LEU A 29 -10.16 -11.29 -2.68
CA LEU A 29 -10.95 -11.63 -1.49
C LEU A 29 -12.33 -10.95 -1.50
N PHE A 30 -12.40 -9.65 -1.76
CA PHE A 30 -13.68 -8.92 -1.82
C PHE A 30 -14.61 -9.45 -2.91
N SER A 31 -14.08 -9.92 -4.04
CA SER A 31 -14.87 -10.54 -5.12
C SER A 31 -15.46 -11.90 -4.73
N THR A 32 -14.94 -12.55 -3.69
CA THR A 32 -15.44 -13.84 -3.21
C THR A 32 -16.57 -13.74 -2.19
N THR A 33 -16.87 -12.54 -1.68
CA THR A 33 -17.96 -12.30 -0.72
C THR A 33 -19.33 -12.67 -1.32
N PRO A 34 -20.31 -13.11 -0.51
CA PRO A 34 -21.65 -13.45 -0.99
C PRO A 34 -22.31 -12.30 -1.77
N GLU A 35 -22.20 -11.07 -1.26
CA GLU A 35 -22.75 -9.86 -1.88
C GLU A 35 -22.12 -9.60 -3.26
N SER A 36 -20.79 -9.76 -3.36
CA SER A 36 -20.10 -9.67 -4.66
C SER A 36 -20.56 -10.74 -5.63
N LYS A 37 -20.69 -11.99 -5.19
CA LYS A 37 -21.12 -13.10 -6.03
C LYS A 37 -22.54 -12.88 -6.57
N MET A 38 -23.46 -12.45 -5.72
CA MET A 38 -24.84 -12.15 -6.12
C MET A 38 -24.92 -11.01 -7.15
N ARG A 39 -24.06 -9.98 -6.99
CA ARG A 39 -24.00 -8.82 -7.90
C ARG A 39 -23.10 -9.02 -9.12
N GLY A 40 -22.46 -10.19 -9.26
CA GLY A 40 -21.51 -10.48 -10.34
C GLY A 40 -20.21 -9.67 -10.28
N TYR A 41 -19.85 -9.10 -9.13
CA TYR A 41 -18.66 -8.26 -8.99
C TYR A 41 -17.38 -9.09 -9.04
N LYS A 42 -16.44 -8.61 -9.87
CA LYS A 42 -15.09 -9.18 -10.06
C LYS A 42 -14.04 -8.31 -9.37
N PRO A 43 -12.78 -8.75 -9.22
CA PRO A 43 -11.73 -7.95 -8.59
C PRO A 43 -11.53 -6.55 -9.20
N GLY A 44 -11.89 -6.38 -10.48
CA GLY A 44 -11.88 -5.08 -11.16
C GLY A 44 -12.86 -4.06 -10.56
N ARG A 45 -14.00 -4.50 -9.99
CA ARG A 45 -14.96 -3.62 -9.31
C ARG A 45 -14.32 -2.93 -8.10
N PHE A 46 -13.44 -3.63 -7.40
CA PHE A 46 -12.74 -3.14 -6.21
C PHE A 46 -11.42 -2.44 -6.54
N SER A 47 -11.18 -2.10 -7.81
CA SER A 47 -10.02 -1.31 -8.22
C SER A 47 -10.43 0.14 -8.44
N PHE A 48 -9.82 1.08 -7.70
CA PHE A 48 -9.99 2.51 -7.96
C PHE A 48 -9.33 2.96 -9.28
N ASN A 49 -8.52 2.10 -9.93
CA ASN A 49 -7.86 2.41 -11.19
C ASN A 49 -8.69 2.06 -12.43
N VAL A 50 -9.76 1.27 -12.29
CA VAL A 50 -10.56 0.77 -13.42
C VAL A 50 -11.98 1.28 -13.31
N LYS A 51 -12.60 1.60 -14.45
CA LYS A 51 -14.01 1.98 -14.51
C LYS A 51 -14.90 0.86 -13.97
N GLY A 52 -16.03 1.25 -13.38
CA GLY A 52 -17.04 0.32 -12.87
C GLY A 52 -17.36 0.57 -11.41
N GLY A 53 -16.41 0.33 -10.50
CA GLY A 53 -16.63 0.54 -9.06
C GLY A 53 -16.01 1.80 -8.47
N ARG A 54 -15.04 2.41 -9.17
CA ARG A 54 -14.45 3.69 -8.75
C ARG A 54 -15.46 4.83 -8.80
N CYS A 55 -15.16 5.92 -8.10
CA CYS A 55 -15.89 7.17 -8.26
C CYS A 55 -15.50 7.80 -9.60
N GLU A 56 -16.46 7.99 -10.51
CA GLU A 56 -16.18 8.58 -11.82
C GLU A 56 -15.92 10.09 -11.75
N ALA A 57 -16.46 10.80 -10.75
CA ALA A 57 -16.24 12.25 -10.59
C ALA A 57 -14.76 12.61 -10.36
N CYS A 58 -14.03 11.80 -9.60
CA CYS A 58 -12.58 11.96 -9.40
C CYS A 58 -11.75 10.90 -10.13
N SER A 59 -12.35 10.13 -11.04
CA SER A 59 -11.71 8.99 -11.73
C SER A 59 -11.00 8.00 -10.78
N GLY A 60 -11.44 7.89 -9.52
CA GLY A 60 -10.86 7.05 -8.48
C GLY A 60 -9.67 7.63 -7.72
N ASP A 61 -9.26 8.88 -7.96
CA ASP A 61 -8.17 9.52 -7.22
C ASP A 61 -8.57 9.90 -5.78
N GLY A 62 -9.88 10.11 -5.55
CA GLY A 62 -10.43 10.52 -4.24
C GLY A 62 -10.21 12.00 -3.92
N ILE A 63 -9.33 12.66 -4.65
CA ILE A 63 -9.02 14.08 -4.57
C ILE A 63 -9.22 14.74 -5.94
N ILE A 64 -9.49 16.04 -5.94
CA ILE A 64 -9.55 16.89 -7.13
C ILE A 64 -8.39 17.87 -7.03
N LYS A 65 -7.63 17.97 -8.13
CA LYS A 65 -6.54 18.92 -8.28
C LYS A 65 -7.13 20.26 -8.78
N ILE A 66 -6.89 21.33 -8.05
CA ILE A 66 -7.23 22.70 -8.44
C ILE A 66 -5.93 23.38 -8.85
N GLU A 67 -5.84 23.74 -10.12
CA GLU A 67 -4.67 24.43 -10.67
C GLU A 67 -4.68 25.89 -10.27
N MET A 68 -3.58 26.34 -9.68
CA MET A 68 -3.39 27.71 -9.22
C MET A 68 -2.35 28.38 -10.11
N GLN A 69 -2.65 29.56 -10.66
CA GLN A 69 -1.80 30.19 -11.67
C GLN A 69 -0.41 30.63 -11.15
N PHE A 70 -0.29 30.91 -9.85
CA PHE A 70 0.93 31.47 -9.24
C PHE A 70 1.39 30.72 -7.99
N LEU A 71 0.68 29.66 -7.60
CA LEU A 71 0.93 28.89 -6.38
C LEU A 71 0.99 27.40 -6.72
N SER A 72 1.50 26.61 -5.79
CA SER A 72 1.42 25.16 -5.89
C SER A 72 -0.03 24.69 -5.96
N ASP A 73 -0.28 23.69 -6.81
CA ASP A 73 -1.60 23.09 -6.98
C ASP A 73 -2.18 22.62 -5.65
N VAL A 74 -3.48 22.85 -5.46
CA VAL A 74 -4.18 22.45 -4.24
C VAL A 74 -4.98 21.18 -4.51
N TYR A 75 -4.92 20.24 -3.58
CA TYR A 75 -5.67 19.00 -3.62
C TYR A 75 -6.81 19.06 -2.61
N VAL A 76 -8.05 19.00 -3.10
CA VAL A 76 -9.25 18.97 -2.25
C VAL A 76 -9.89 17.58 -2.29
N PRO A 77 -10.47 17.08 -1.18
CA PRO A 77 -11.24 15.85 -1.22
C PRO A 77 -12.37 15.95 -2.26
N CYS A 78 -12.59 14.89 -3.03
CA CYS A 78 -13.68 14.83 -3.99
C CYS A 78 -15.03 14.93 -3.25
N GLU A 79 -15.87 15.89 -3.63
CA GLU A 79 -17.16 16.16 -2.96
C GLU A 79 -18.15 14.99 -3.09
N VAL A 80 -18.07 14.23 -4.18
CA VAL A 80 -18.99 13.12 -4.48
C VAL A 80 -18.69 11.89 -3.62
N CYS A 81 -17.43 11.43 -3.60
CA CYS A 81 -17.05 10.25 -2.82
C CYS A 81 -16.47 10.58 -1.44
N LYS A 82 -16.27 11.86 -1.12
CA LYS A 82 -15.68 12.35 0.13
C LYS A 82 -14.33 11.70 0.44
N GLY A 83 -13.48 11.54 -0.58
CA GLY A 83 -12.16 10.90 -0.43
C GLY A 83 -12.15 9.38 -0.61
N LYS A 84 -13.30 8.70 -0.61
CA LYS A 84 -13.38 7.24 -0.57
C LYS A 84 -13.01 6.51 -1.86
N ARG A 85 -12.79 7.22 -2.96
CA ARG A 85 -12.38 6.68 -4.28
C ARG A 85 -13.37 5.74 -4.99
N TYR A 86 -14.44 5.31 -4.34
CA TYR A 86 -15.43 4.36 -4.88
C TYR A 86 -16.84 4.97 -4.95
N ASN A 87 -17.69 4.39 -5.80
CA ASN A 87 -19.12 4.65 -5.77
C ASN A 87 -19.81 3.92 -4.60
N ARG A 88 -21.03 4.35 -4.29
CA ARG A 88 -21.78 3.87 -3.13
C ARG A 88 -22.03 2.37 -3.20
N GLU A 89 -22.38 1.84 -4.38
CA GLU A 89 -22.74 0.44 -4.59
C GLU A 89 -21.55 -0.50 -4.36
N THR A 90 -20.31 -0.03 -4.57
CA THR A 90 -19.08 -0.79 -4.27
C THR A 90 -18.78 -0.80 -2.78
N LEU A 91 -19.04 0.31 -2.08
CA LEU A 91 -18.81 0.45 -0.64
C LEU A 91 -19.82 -0.32 0.22
N GLU A 92 -20.94 -0.74 -0.36
CA GLU A 92 -21.91 -1.62 0.30
C GLU A 92 -21.37 -3.04 0.54
N VAL A 93 -20.43 -3.50 -0.30
CA VAL A 93 -19.81 -4.81 -0.11
C VAL A 93 -18.83 -4.74 1.05
N LYS A 94 -19.02 -5.64 2.02
CA LYS A 94 -18.23 -5.67 3.25
C LYS A 94 -17.58 -7.05 3.42
N TYR A 95 -16.36 -7.04 3.93
CA TYR A 95 -15.68 -8.22 4.45
C TYR A 95 -15.46 -8.01 5.96
N LYS A 96 -15.93 -8.94 6.80
CA LYS A 96 -15.96 -8.79 8.27
C LYS A 96 -16.48 -7.41 8.74
N GLY A 97 -17.55 -6.93 8.10
CA GLY A 97 -18.16 -5.64 8.43
C GLY A 97 -17.45 -4.38 7.91
N LYS A 98 -16.33 -4.52 7.17
CA LYS A 98 -15.53 -3.42 6.63
C LYS A 98 -15.60 -3.37 5.10
N SER A 99 -15.85 -2.19 4.55
CA SER A 99 -15.81 -1.94 3.10
C SER A 99 -14.37 -1.87 2.59
N ILE A 100 -14.18 -1.86 1.26
CA ILE A 100 -12.84 -1.78 0.67
C ILE A 100 -12.11 -0.47 1.02
N ASP A 101 -12.85 0.63 1.21
CA ASP A 101 -12.32 1.92 1.66
C ASP A 101 -11.89 1.88 3.14
N ASP A 102 -12.67 1.19 3.98
CA ASP A 102 -12.29 0.98 5.37
C ASP A 102 -10.98 0.19 5.48
N ILE A 103 -10.79 -0.83 4.62
CA ILE A 103 -9.53 -1.59 4.56
C ILE A 103 -8.37 -0.70 4.13
N LEU A 104 -8.54 0.13 3.09
CA LEU A 104 -7.49 1.06 2.65
C LEU A 104 -7.19 2.13 3.70
N SER A 105 -8.12 2.41 4.60
CA SER A 105 -7.95 3.39 5.69
C SER A 105 -7.26 2.80 6.93
N MET A 106 -7.13 1.48 7.04
CA MET A 106 -6.42 0.83 8.14
C MET A 106 -4.92 1.11 8.09
N THR A 107 -4.30 1.18 9.27
CA THR A 107 -2.85 1.09 9.37
C THR A 107 -2.36 -0.31 9.00
N VAL A 108 -1.07 -0.45 8.68
CA VAL A 108 -0.46 -1.76 8.45
C VAL A 108 -0.65 -2.69 9.66
N GLU A 109 -0.48 -2.18 10.87
CA GLU A 109 -0.64 -2.97 12.11
C GLU A 109 -2.10 -3.44 12.31
N GLU A 110 -3.07 -2.57 12.07
CA GLU A 110 -4.49 -2.91 12.13
C GLU A 110 -4.85 -3.97 11.07
N ALA A 111 -4.37 -3.78 9.84
CA ALA A 111 -4.61 -4.71 8.75
C ALA A 111 -3.95 -6.07 9.00
N LEU A 112 -2.76 -6.09 9.61
CA LEU A 112 -2.04 -7.32 9.96
C LEU A 112 -2.88 -8.19 10.90
N LYS A 113 -3.46 -7.59 11.94
CA LYS A 113 -4.40 -8.26 12.87
C LYS A 113 -5.68 -8.69 12.15
N PHE A 114 -6.25 -7.81 11.33
CA PHE A 114 -7.51 -8.08 10.63
C PHE A 114 -7.42 -9.26 9.63
N PHE A 115 -6.27 -9.40 8.96
CA PHE A 115 -5.97 -10.44 7.97
C PHE A 115 -5.09 -11.59 8.49
N GLU A 116 -4.97 -11.77 9.81
CA GLU A 116 -4.13 -12.81 10.43
C GLU A 116 -4.37 -14.23 9.85
N ASN A 117 -5.62 -14.52 9.48
CA ASN A 117 -6.07 -15.82 8.96
C ASN A 117 -5.94 -15.95 7.43
N ILE A 118 -5.30 -14.99 6.75
CA ILE A 118 -5.03 -15.03 5.31
C ILE A 118 -3.51 -14.90 5.10
N PRO A 119 -2.77 -16.02 5.10
CA PRO A 119 -1.30 -16.01 5.08
C PRO A 119 -0.69 -15.19 3.94
N ARG A 120 -1.28 -15.24 2.74
CA ARG A 120 -0.79 -14.47 1.58
C ARG A 120 -0.86 -12.95 1.79
N ILE A 121 -1.84 -12.46 2.53
CA ILE A 121 -1.97 -11.04 2.89
C ILE A 121 -1.08 -10.75 4.10
N LYS A 122 -1.19 -11.58 5.15
CA LYS A 122 -0.40 -11.44 6.39
C LYS A 122 1.09 -11.30 6.10
N ASN A 123 1.69 -12.21 5.32
CA ASN A 123 3.12 -12.19 5.04
C ASN A 123 3.59 -10.88 4.38
N LYS A 124 2.78 -10.26 3.51
CA LYS A 124 3.10 -8.98 2.87
C LYS A 124 2.95 -7.80 3.83
N LEU A 125 1.99 -7.85 4.74
CA LEU A 125 1.80 -6.83 5.77
C LEU A 125 2.85 -6.94 6.87
N GLU A 126 3.29 -8.16 7.18
CA GLU A 126 4.34 -8.45 8.16
C GLU A 126 5.68 -7.85 7.70
N THR A 127 6.04 -7.97 6.42
CA THR A 127 7.27 -7.31 5.94
C THR A 127 7.22 -5.78 6.02
N LEU A 128 6.06 -5.17 5.80
CA LEU A 128 5.87 -3.72 6.02
C LEU A 128 6.00 -3.36 7.50
N ASN A 129 5.45 -4.19 8.39
CA ASN A 129 5.53 -3.97 9.82
C ASN A 129 6.97 -4.13 10.35
N ASP A 130 7.69 -5.15 9.87
CA ASP A 130 9.08 -5.44 10.26
C ASP A 130 9.99 -4.24 9.96
N VAL A 131 9.84 -3.61 8.79
CA VAL A 131 10.59 -2.39 8.44
C VAL A 131 10.09 -1.12 9.17
N GLY A 132 9.28 -1.26 10.22
CA GLY A 132 8.83 -0.14 11.05
C GLY A 132 7.69 0.69 10.45
N LEU A 133 7.00 0.22 9.40
CA LEU A 133 5.89 0.94 8.78
C LEU A 133 4.52 0.52 9.32
N GLY A 134 4.43 0.01 10.54
CA GLY A 134 3.17 -0.39 11.16
C GLY A 134 2.11 0.72 11.22
N TYR A 135 2.55 1.99 11.30
CA TYR A 135 1.69 3.16 11.48
C TYR A 135 1.09 3.74 10.19
N ILE A 136 1.67 3.45 9.01
CA ILE A 136 1.16 4.04 7.76
C ILE A 136 -0.14 3.36 7.34
N ARG A 137 -1.00 4.08 6.63
CA ARG A 137 -2.24 3.50 6.09
C ARG A 137 -1.99 2.78 4.78
N LEU A 138 -2.69 1.67 4.55
CA LEU A 138 -2.60 0.88 3.32
C LEU A 138 -2.85 1.70 2.05
N GLY A 139 -3.83 2.60 2.11
CA GLY A 139 -4.25 3.49 1.03
C GLY A 139 -3.58 4.86 1.03
N GLN A 140 -2.59 5.11 1.90
CA GLN A 140 -1.92 6.41 1.99
C GLN A 140 -1.30 6.78 0.62
N PRO A 141 -1.68 7.91 0.01
CA PRO A 141 -1.12 8.33 -1.28
C PRO A 141 0.41 8.39 -1.24
N SER A 142 1.07 7.88 -2.28
CA SER A 142 2.54 7.89 -2.35
C SER A 142 3.15 9.29 -2.35
N THR A 143 2.38 10.31 -2.77
CA THR A 143 2.77 11.72 -2.73
C THR A 143 2.84 12.30 -1.31
N GLN A 144 2.31 11.59 -0.32
CA GLN A 144 2.32 11.97 1.11
C GLN A 144 3.34 11.16 1.92
N LEU A 145 4.11 10.28 1.29
CA LEU A 145 5.15 9.50 1.95
C LEU A 145 6.47 10.27 1.92
N SER A 146 7.21 10.21 3.03
CA SER A 146 8.60 10.66 3.09
C SER A 146 9.51 9.76 2.24
N GLY A 147 10.70 10.26 1.91
CA GLY A 147 11.71 9.49 1.18
C GLY A 147 12.11 8.20 1.92
N GLY A 148 12.32 8.28 3.23
CA GLY A 148 12.62 7.11 4.07
C GLY A 148 11.47 6.09 4.13
N GLU A 149 10.21 6.53 4.20
CA GLU A 149 9.06 5.62 4.10
C GLU A 149 8.99 4.94 2.73
N ALA A 150 9.19 5.70 1.65
CA ALA A 150 9.21 5.15 0.30
C ALA A 150 10.32 4.09 0.14
N GLN A 151 11.52 4.37 0.65
CA GLN A 151 12.64 3.43 0.65
C GLN A 151 12.30 2.15 1.43
N ARG A 152 11.73 2.27 2.63
CA ARG A 152 11.35 1.12 3.46
C ARG A 152 10.23 0.29 2.83
N ILE A 153 9.29 0.90 2.10
CA ILE A 153 8.28 0.15 1.33
C ILE A 153 8.93 -0.67 0.21
N LYS A 154 9.92 -0.11 -0.50
CA LYS A 154 10.69 -0.85 -1.52
C LYS A 154 11.42 -2.04 -0.90
N LEU A 155 12.07 -1.82 0.24
CA LEU A 155 12.74 -2.88 1.00
C LEU A 155 11.75 -3.98 1.43
N ALA A 156 10.62 -3.62 2.02
CA ALA A 156 9.55 -4.55 2.40
C ALA A 156 9.00 -5.35 1.22
N PHE A 157 8.90 -4.72 0.04
CA PHE A 157 8.49 -5.39 -1.18
C PHE A 157 9.50 -6.44 -1.62
N GLU A 158 10.80 -6.12 -1.62
CA GLU A 158 11.87 -7.07 -1.96
C GLU A 158 11.95 -8.23 -0.96
N LEU A 159 11.80 -7.97 0.33
CA LEU A 159 11.73 -9.00 1.38
C LEU A 159 10.54 -9.95 1.23
N SER A 160 9.43 -9.46 0.67
CA SER A 160 8.24 -10.28 0.43
C SER A 160 8.41 -11.27 -0.74
N LYS A 161 9.47 -11.12 -1.55
CA LYS A 161 9.77 -12.01 -2.67
C LYS A 161 10.57 -13.22 -2.19
N ARG A 162 10.45 -14.32 -2.92
CA ARG A 162 11.30 -15.48 -2.68
C ARG A 162 12.75 -15.12 -3.03
N SER A 163 13.66 -15.27 -2.06
CA SER A 163 15.09 -15.04 -2.26
C SER A 163 15.62 -15.92 -3.40
N THR A 164 16.45 -15.33 -4.26
CA THR A 164 17.21 -16.06 -5.28
C THR A 164 18.58 -16.50 -4.75
N GLY A 165 19.03 -15.92 -3.62
CA GLY A 165 20.36 -16.10 -3.06
C GLY A 165 21.49 -15.56 -3.95
N LYS A 166 21.16 -14.73 -4.94
CA LYS A 166 22.12 -14.15 -5.90
C LYS A 166 21.72 -12.72 -6.30
N THR A 167 21.03 -12.02 -5.41
CA THR A 167 20.65 -10.62 -5.62
C THR A 167 21.62 -9.70 -4.90
N LEU A 168 22.11 -8.67 -5.58
CA LEU A 168 22.80 -7.53 -4.97
C LEU A 168 21.78 -6.44 -4.66
N TYR A 169 21.66 -6.04 -3.39
CA TYR A 169 20.89 -4.90 -2.92
C TYR A 169 21.85 -3.75 -2.62
N ILE A 170 21.55 -2.55 -3.12
CA ILE A 170 22.30 -1.32 -2.85
C ILE A 170 21.34 -0.39 -2.11
N LEU A 171 21.70 0.08 -0.92
CA LEU A 171 20.88 0.97 -0.12
C LEU A 171 21.58 2.32 0.09
N ASP A 172 20.93 3.40 -0.33
CA ASP A 172 21.42 4.76 -0.14
C ASP A 172 20.88 5.35 1.18
N GLU A 173 21.75 5.54 2.16
CA GLU A 173 21.45 6.08 3.50
C GLU A 173 20.18 5.50 4.17
N PRO A 174 20.09 4.18 4.41
CA PRO A 174 18.83 3.54 4.84
C PRO A 174 18.41 3.90 6.28
N THR A 175 19.29 4.56 7.04
CA THR A 175 19.04 4.99 8.43
C THR A 175 18.50 6.40 8.55
N THR A 176 18.40 7.17 7.45
CA THR A 176 18.02 8.57 7.49
C THR A 176 16.58 8.75 8.01
N GLY A 177 16.44 9.52 9.09
CA GLY A 177 15.16 9.80 9.74
C GLY A 177 14.59 8.66 10.59
N LEU A 178 15.39 7.64 10.94
CA LEU A 178 14.98 6.56 11.83
C LEU A 178 15.37 6.81 13.29
N HIS A 179 14.49 6.38 14.19
CA HIS A 179 14.82 6.23 15.61
C HIS A 179 15.79 5.06 15.81
N ILE A 180 16.58 5.06 16.90
CA ILE A 180 17.56 4.01 17.19
C ILE A 180 16.94 2.61 17.19
N ASP A 181 15.74 2.47 17.75
CA ASP A 181 15.03 1.18 17.77
C ASP A 181 14.65 0.69 16.36
N ASP A 182 14.31 1.59 15.45
CA ASP A 182 14.01 1.25 14.05
C ASP A 182 15.27 0.92 13.25
N VAL A 183 16.41 1.54 13.60
CA VAL A 183 17.72 1.18 13.03
C VAL A 183 18.07 -0.26 13.39
N ASN A 184 17.87 -0.68 14.64
CA ASN A 184 18.14 -2.06 15.06
C ASN A 184 17.27 -3.06 14.27
N ARG A 185 15.96 -2.77 14.12
CA ARG A 185 15.06 -3.60 13.29
C ARG A 185 15.50 -3.66 11.84
N LEU A 186 15.90 -2.53 11.27
CA LEU A 186 16.42 -2.47 9.91
C LEU A 186 17.68 -3.34 9.74
N VAL A 187 18.62 -3.27 10.69
CA VAL A 187 19.85 -4.08 10.66
C VAL A 187 19.51 -5.58 10.69
N GLU A 188 18.59 -6.02 11.57
CA GLU A 188 18.14 -7.41 11.61
C GLU A 188 17.57 -7.87 10.26
N ILE A 189 16.83 -6.99 9.59
CA ILE A 189 16.23 -7.27 8.28
C ILE A 189 17.27 -7.38 7.17
N LEU A 190 18.26 -6.48 7.16
CA LEU A 190 19.38 -6.54 6.21
C LEU A 190 20.19 -7.82 6.42
N GLN A 191 20.38 -8.23 7.68
CA GLN A 191 21.06 -9.48 8.02
C GLN A 191 20.30 -10.70 7.46
N ARG A 192 18.97 -10.74 7.57
CA ARG A 192 18.14 -11.82 6.97
C ARG A 192 18.30 -11.91 5.45
N LEU A 193 18.50 -10.79 4.75
CA LEU A 193 18.78 -10.80 3.31
C LEU A 193 20.11 -11.48 3.01
N VAL A 194 21.15 -11.16 3.78
CA VAL A 194 22.49 -11.74 3.66
C VAL A 194 22.47 -13.24 3.99
N GLU A 195 21.80 -13.64 5.06
CA GLU A 195 21.62 -15.05 5.45
C GLU A 195 20.89 -15.87 4.38
N SER A 196 20.00 -15.23 3.61
CA SER A 196 19.32 -15.82 2.47
C SER A 196 20.19 -15.93 1.22
N GLY A 197 21.49 -15.65 1.31
CA GLY A 197 22.50 -15.74 0.25
C GLY A 197 22.68 -14.45 -0.58
N ASN A 198 21.97 -13.37 -0.27
CA ASN A 198 22.06 -12.13 -1.04
C ASN A 198 23.26 -11.28 -0.59
N THR A 199 23.61 -10.29 -1.41
CA THR A 199 24.63 -9.28 -1.06
C THR A 199 23.92 -7.96 -0.78
N VAL A 200 24.32 -7.28 0.29
CA VAL A 200 23.81 -5.96 0.68
C VAL A 200 25.00 -5.01 0.73
N VAL A 201 24.88 -3.85 0.06
CA VAL A 201 25.86 -2.77 0.02
C VAL A 201 25.21 -1.48 0.48
#